data_AF-A0A7S1HWR2-F1
#
_entry.id   AF-A0A7S1HWR2-F1
#
_cell.length_a   1.000
_cell.length_b   1.000
_cell.length_c   1.000
_cell.angle_alpha   90.00
_cell.angle_beta   90.00
_cell.angle_gamma   90.00
#
_symmetry.space_group_name_H-M   'P 1'
#
loop_
_entity.id
_entity.type
_entity.pdbx_description
1 polymer ?
#
loop_
_entity_poly.entity_id
_entity_poly.type
_entity_poly.pdbx_seq_one_letter_code
_entity_poly.pdbx_strand_id
1 'polypeptide(L)'
;EEAILALAHTKGHIRRVLGAYDCPPDLCFTEFTPNCARLAAGGVVDLTKAVLDGRLQNGFAVVRPPGHHAWRSQTRGFCYFNNVAVAAKAALTHPQCRRVLILDWDVHHGDGTQDITYDDPNIMYFSIHRGTYFPLAGNHGLGAMQRVGGGRDYRFLEDNA
;
A
#
# COMPACT_ATOMS: atom_id res chain seq x y z
N GLU A 1 11.65 8.96 -10.56
CA GLU A 1 11.10 8.50 -9.26
C GLU A 1 9.75 9.10 -8.90
N GLU A 2 9.53 10.43 -8.90
CA GLU A 2 8.19 10.97 -8.50
C GLU A 2 7.01 10.45 -9.32
N ALA A 3 7.24 10.16 -10.62
CA ALA A 3 6.22 9.60 -11.50
C ALA A 3 5.67 8.25 -11.01
N ILE A 4 6.48 7.42 -10.33
CA ILE A 4 6.02 6.11 -9.85
C ILE A 4 5.23 6.22 -8.57
N LEU A 5 5.62 7.14 -7.67
CA LEU A 5 4.86 7.43 -6.46
C LEU A 5 3.45 7.95 -6.79
N ALA A 6 3.33 8.68 -7.91
CA ALA A 6 2.05 9.20 -8.40
C ALA A 6 1.04 8.13 -8.82
N LEU A 7 1.46 6.86 -8.99
CA LEU A 7 0.53 5.76 -9.23
C LEU A 7 -0.42 5.56 -8.05
N ALA A 8 0.08 5.72 -6.83
CA ALA A 8 -0.67 5.48 -5.59
C ALA A 8 -1.00 6.77 -4.84
N HIS A 9 -0.20 7.82 -4.97
CA HIS A 9 -0.28 9.02 -4.14
C HIS A 9 -0.60 10.28 -4.93
N THR A 10 -1.30 11.23 -4.29
CA THR A 10 -1.52 12.56 -4.87
C THR A 10 -0.21 13.35 -4.96
N LYS A 11 -0.12 14.26 -5.94
CA LYS A 11 1.02 15.20 -6.04
C LYS A 11 1.22 16.02 -4.76
N GLY A 12 0.13 16.41 -4.10
CA GLY A 12 0.18 17.15 -2.84
C GLY A 12 0.80 16.33 -1.71
N HIS A 13 0.44 15.04 -1.61
CA HIS A 13 1.03 14.11 -0.64
C HIS A 13 2.52 13.92 -0.87
N ILE A 14 2.92 13.63 -2.11
CA ILE A 14 4.33 13.45 -2.48
C ILE A 14 5.15 14.68 -2.08
N ARG A 15 4.67 15.88 -2.41
CA ARG A 15 5.34 17.13 -2.03
C ARG A 15 5.46 17.31 -0.51
N ARG A 16 4.41 16.97 0.26
CA ARG A 16 4.45 17.07 1.73
C ARG A 16 5.48 16.11 2.34
N VAL A 17 5.48 14.86 1.92
CA VAL A 17 6.42 13.85 2.42
C VAL A 17 7.86 14.24 2.04
N LEU A 18 8.09 14.64 0.79
CA LEU A 18 9.44 14.99 0.32
C LEU A 18 9.95 16.31 0.88
N GLY A 19 9.06 17.24 1.22
CA GLY A 19 9.39 18.48 1.91
C GLY A 19 9.44 18.36 3.43
N ALA A 20 9.23 17.17 4.00
CA ALA A 20 9.16 16.92 5.44
C ALA A 20 8.13 17.80 6.19
N TYR A 21 6.98 18.05 5.56
CA TYR A 21 5.92 18.95 6.08
C TYR A 21 4.74 18.23 6.75
N ASP A 22 4.73 16.90 6.74
CA ASP A 22 3.72 16.11 7.46
C ASP A 22 4.42 15.59 8.72
N CYS A 23 3.82 15.69 9.90
CA CYS A 23 4.32 15.00 11.09
C CYS A 23 3.16 14.75 12.06
N PRO A 24 2.22 13.85 11.69
CA PRO A 24 1.18 13.43 12.61
C PRO A 24 1.80 12.77 13.87
N PRO A 25 1.08 12.70 15.00
CA PRO A 25 1.62 12.20 16.27
C PRO A 25 2.21 10.78 16.22
N ASP A 26 1.76 9.97 15.26
CA ASP A 26 2.19 8.59 15.01
C ASP A 26 3.30 8.48 13.94
N LEU A 27 3.96 9.58 13.59
CA LEU A 27 5.13 9.60 12.70
C LEU A 27 6.33 10.30 13.35
N CYS A 28 7.53 9.91 12.90
CA CYS A 28 8.78 10.53 13.31
C CYS A 28 9.60 10.89 12.08
N PHE A 29 9.69 12.18 11.77
CA PHE A 29 10.49 12.67 10.66
C PHE A 29 11.92 13.00 11.10
N THR A 30 12.88 12.62 10.25
CA THR A 30 14.25 13.13 10.26
C THR A 30 14.55 13.71 8.88
N GLU A 31 15.68 14.40 8.74
CA GLU A 31 16.14 14.91 7.43
C GLU A 31 16.34 13.80 6.39
N PHE A 32 16.57 12.56 6.82
CA PHE A 32 16.77 11.40 5.93
C PHE A 32 15.47 10.73 5.51
N THR A 33 14.37 10.96 6.23
CA THR A 33 13.07 10.32 5.98
C THR A 33 12.60 10.44 4.53
N PRO A 34 12.63 11.62 3.87
CA PRO A 34 12.25 11.75 2.46
C PRO A 34 12.99 10.79 1.52
N ASN A 35 14.31 10.68 1.70
CA ASN A 35 15.14 9.82 0.87
C ASN A 35 14.89 8.34 1.16
N CYS A 36 14.83 7.97 2.45
CA CYS A 36 14.51 6.59 2.86
C CYS A 36 13.13 6.15 2.37
N ALA A 37 12.12 7.01 2.43
CA ALA A 37 10.77 6.71 1.93
C ALA A 37 10.76 6.47 0.42
N ARG A 38 11.53 7.23 -0.36
CA ARG A 38 11.71 7.00 -1.81
C ARG A 38 12.40 5.68 -2.09
N LEU A 39 13.50 5.40 -1.40
CA LEU A 39 14.26 4.16 -1.55
C LEU A 39 13.44 2.93 -1.15
N ALA A 40 12.62 3.03 -0.09
CA ALA A 40 11.72 1.95 0.32
C ALA A 40 10.70 1.62 -0.77
N ALA A 41 10.00 2.62 -1.31
CA ALA A 41 9.04 2.41 -2.39
C ALA A 41 9.72 1.93 -3.69
N GLY A 42 10.86 2.55 -4.04
CA GLY A 42 11.64 2.19 -5.23
C GLY A 42 12.18 0.77 -5.17
N GLY A 43 12.73 0.34 -4.03
CA GLY A 43 13.25 -1.01 -3.85
C GLY A 43 12.19 -2.10 -4.03
N VAL A 44 10.96 -1.87 -3.52
CA VAL A 44 9.85 -2.82 -3.71
C VAL A 44 9.40 -2.85 -5.18
N VAL A 45 9.37 -1.70 -5.86
CA VAL A 45 9.12 -1.64 -7.32
C VAL A 45 10.18 -2.41 -8.09
N ASP A 46 11.46 -2.16 -7.81
CA ASP A 46 12.56 -2.74 -8.59
C ASP A 46 12.60 -4.27 -8.43
N LEU A 47 12.34 -4.77 -7.22
CA LEU A 47 12.14 -6.19 -6.98
C LEU A 47 10.96 -6.75 -7.79
N THR A 48 9.83 -6.04 -7.78
CA THR A 48 8.62 -6.45 -8.52
C THR A 48 8.90 -6.53 -10.02
N LYS A 49 9.57 -5.53 -10.58
CA LYS A 49 9.98 -5.54 -11.99
C LYS A 49 10.96 -6.66 -12.28
N ALA A 50 11.93 -6.92 -11.41
CA ALA A 50 12.88 -8.02 -11.60
C ALA A 50 12.21 -9.39 -11.68
N VAL A 51 11.15 -9.61 -10.91
CA VAL A 51 10.35 -10.84 -10.99
C VAL A 51 9.53 -10.86 -12.28
N LEU A 52 8.86 -9.76 -12.63
CA LEU A 52 8.03 -9.68 -13.85
C LEU A 52 8.85 -9.81 -15.15
N ASP A 53 10.06 -9.26 -15.18
CA ASP A 53 11.00 -9.35 -16.31
C ASP A 53 11.61 -10.76 -16.45
N GLY A 54 11.31 -11.70 -15.54
CA GLY A 54 11.90 -13.04 -15.51
C GLY A 54 13.37 -13.08 -15.06
N ARG A 55 13.91 -11.98 -14.53
CA ARG A 55 15.28 -11.92 -13.99
C ARG A 55 15.41 -12.64 -12.65
N LEU A 56 14.32 -12.73 -11.89
CA LEU A 56 14.22 -13.44 -10.62
C LEU A 56 12.96 -14.30 -10.60
N GLN A 57 13.01 -15.44 -9.90
CA GLN A 57 11.82 -16.25 -9.66
C GLN A 57 10.92 -15.63 -8.56
N ASN A 58 11.53 -15.03 -7.54
CA ASN A 58 10.90 -14.36 -6.41
C ASN A 58 11.95 -13.47 -5.70
N GLY A 59 11.54 -12.76 -4.64
CA GLY A 59 12.48 -12.16 -3.71
C GLY A 59 11.82 -11.46 -2.54
N PHE A 60 12.63 -10.82 -1.69
CA PHE A 60 12.20 -10.16 -0.47
C PHE A 60 12.88 -8.79 -0.33
N ALA A 61 12.08 -7.75 -0.12
CA ALA A 61 12.58 -6.38 0.06
C ALA A 61 12.57 -6.01 1.54
N VAL A 62 13.75 -5.89 2.15
CA VAL A 62 13.91 -5.41 3.53
C VAL A 62 14.00 -3.89 3.51
N VAL A 63 12.87 -3.20 3.72
CA VAL A 63 12.78 -1.74 3.56
C VAL A 63 12.30 -1.03 4.81
N ARG A 64 12.77 0.21 4.99
CA ARG A 64 12.26 1.16 5.97
C ARG A 64 12.22 2.55 5.33
N PRO A 65 11.16 3.35 5.54
CA PRO A 65 9.98 3.09 6.37
C PRO A 65 8.96 2.08 5.78
N PRO A 66 8.02 1.54 6.60
CA PRO A 66 6.92 0.69 6.11
C PRO A 66 5.93 1.50 5.26
N GLY A 67 4.88 0.84 4.72
CA GLY A 67 3.98 1.47 3.75
C GLY A 67 2.48 1.23 3.87
N HIS A 68 1.99 0.12 4.44
CA HIS A 68 0.60 -0.31 4.25
C HIS A 68 -0.49 0.62 4.85
N HIS A 69 -0.12 1.53 5.76
CA HIS A 69 -1.02 2.55 6.32
C HIS A 69 -1.04 3.87 5.55
N ALA A 70 -0.11 4.10 4.62
CA ALA A 70 -0.08 5.35 3.87
C ALA A 70 -1.24 5.40 2.87
N TRP A 71 -2.17 6.33 3.06
CA TRP A 71 -3.30 6.56 2.16
C TRP A 71 -2.87 7.32 0.92
N ARG A 72 -3.77 7.43 -0.07
CA ARG A 72 -3.51 8.21 -1.30
C ARG A 72 -3.11 9.66 -1.03
N SER A 73 -3.54 10.25 0.09
CA SER A 73 -3.26 11.65 0.42
C SER A 73 -2.78 11.92 1.85
N GLN A 74 -2.41 10.90 2.62
CA GLN A 74 -2.09 11.07 4.04
C GLN A 74 -1.03 10.07 4.54
N THR A 75 -0.10 10.53 5.38
CA THR A 75 0.83 9.67 6.12
C THR A 75 0.20 9.19 7.43
N ARG A 76 0.41 7.92 7.81
CA ARG A 76 -0.21 7.28 8.99
C ARG A 76 0.59 6.05 9.42
N GLY A 77 0.56 5.68 10.69
CA GLY A 77 1.10 4.42 11.21
C GLY A 77 2.55 4.15 10.79
N PHE A 78 3.43 5.14 10.98
CA PHE A 78 4.83 5.12 10.52
C PHE A 78 5.04 5.00 8.99
N CYS A 79 3.97 5.04 8.19
CA CYS A 79 3.99 4.86 6.74
C CYS A 79 3.90 6.21 6.02
N TYR A 80 4.83 6.43 5.09
CA TYR A 80 4.97 7.70 4.36
C TYR A 80 4.47 7.56 2.92
N PHE A 81 4.92 6.51 2.23
CA PHE A 81 4.41 6.06 0.95
C PHE A 81 4.00 4.61 1.08
N ASN A 82 2.91 4.24 0.41
CA ASN A 82 2.49 2.86 0.33
C ASN A 82 3.35 2.08 -0.67
N ASN A 83 4.45 1.51 -0.19
CA ASN A 83 5.43 0.77 -0.99
C ASN A 83 4.76 -0.34 -1.83
N VAL A 84 3.86 -1.11 -1.21
CA VAL A 84 3.18 -2.26 -1.85
C VAL A 84 2.15 -1.79 -2.87
N ALA A 85 1.33 -0.79 -2.57
CA ALA A 85 0.35 -0.27 -3.52
C ALA A 85 1.02 0.43 -4.73
N VAL A 86 2.14 1.14 -4.53
CA VAL A 86 2.96 1.69 -5.62
C VAL A 86 3.47 0.55 -6.50
N ALA A 87 4.02 -0.51 -5.91
CA ALA A 87 4.54 -1.65 -6.65
C ALA A 87 3.45 -2.43 -7.40
N ALA A 88 2.29 -2.66 -6.79
CA ALA A 88 1.16 -3.31 -7.45
C ALA A 88 0.65 -2.51 -8.66
N LYS A 89 0.49 -1.19 -8.52
CA LYS A 89 0.10 -0.35 -9.66
C LYS A 89 1.20 -0.26 -10.72
N ALA A 90 2.47 -0.28 -10.33
CA ALA A 90 3.59 -0.35 -11.27
C ALA A 90 3.61 -1.69 -12.01
N ALA A 91 3.30 -2.80 -11.34
CA ALA A 91 3.18 -4.12 -11.95
C ALA A 91 2.13 -4.14 -13.06
N LEU A 92 0.96 -3.52 -12.85
CA LEU A 92 -0.10 -3.42 -13.87
C LEU A 92 0.27 -2.60 -15.11
N THR A 93 1.38 -1.84 -15.08
CA THR A 93 1.94 -1.18 -16.29
C THR A 93 2.78 -2.13 -17.14
N HIS A 94 3.14 -3.30 -16.61
CA HIS A 94 3.89 -4.31 -17.33
C HIS A 94 2.96 -5.07 -18.29
N PRO A 95 3.31 -5.26 -19.58
CA PRO A 95 2.40 -5.81 -20.58
C PRO A 95 1.88 -7.21 -20.28
N GLN A 96 2.60 -7.98 -19.47
CA GLN A 96 2.22 -9.35 -19.09
C GLN A 96 1.45 -9.44 -17.77
N CYS A 97 1.35 -8.36 -16.99
CA CYS A 97 0.68 -8.37 -15.69
C CYS A 97 -0.69 -7.68 -15.80
N ARG A 98 -1.75 -8.48 -15.74
CA ARG A 98 -3.14 -7.98 -15.85
C ARG A 98 -3.86 -7.89 -14.51
N ARG A 99 -3.44 -8.68 -13.53
CA ARG A 99 -4.05 -8.77 -12.20
C ARG A 99 -2.97 -8.96 -11.15
N VAL A 100 -3.16 -8.38 -9.97
CA VAL A 100 -2.25 -8.47 -8.81
C VAL A 100 -3.04 -8.91 -7.58
N LEU A 101 -2.48 -9.83 -6.79
CA LEU A 101 -2.93 -10.14 -5.44
C LEU A 101 -1.97 -9.49 -4.43
N ILE A 102 -2.51 -8.74 -3.49
CA ILE A 102 -1.82 -8.26 -2.31
C ILE A 102 -2.34 -9.03 -1.09
N LEU A 103 -1.48 -9.86 -0.51
CA LEU A 103 -1.70 -10.54 0.78
C LEU A 103 -0.98 -9.75 1.88
N ASP A 104 -1.75 -9.23 2.84
CA ASP A 104 -1.25 -8.47 3.98
C ASP A 104 -1.51 -9.25 5.28
N TRP A 105 -0.46 -9.87 5.80
CA TRP A 105 -0.51 -10.64 7.04
C TRP A 105 -0.03 -9.83 8.25
N ASP A 106 0.22 -8.52 8.12
CA ASP A 106 0.58 -7.69 9.26
C ASP A 106 -0.56 -7.71 10.29
N VAL A 107 -0.21 -7.62 11.57
CA VAL A 107 -1.20 -7.62 12.66
C VAL A 107 -2.14 -6.42 12.59
N HIS A 108 -1.71 -5.32 11.98
CA HIS A 108 -2.51 -4.13 11.71
C HIS A 108 -3.15 -4.21 10.32
N HIS A 109 -4.38 -3.71 10.20
CA HIS A 109 -5.02 -3.57 8.89
C HIS A 109 -4.27 -2.55 8.03
N GLY A 110 -3.87 -2.94 6.82
CA GLY A 110 -3.31 -2.03 5.82
C GLY A 110 -4.37 -1.14 5.17
N ASP A 111 -4.98 -0.26 5.98
CA ASP A 111 -6.02 0.68 5.59
C ASP A 111 -5.63 1.59 4.42
N GLY A 112 -4.36 1.98 4.31
CA GLY A 112 -3.86 2.71 3.16
C GLY A 112 -3.83 1.89 1.88
N THR A 113 -3.49 0.60 1.97
CA THR A 113 -3.53 -0.31 0.82
C THR A 113 -4.97 -0.51 0.37
N GLN A 114 -5.89 -0.71 1.32
CA GLN A 114 -7.32 -0.76 1.04
C GLN A 114 -7.81 0.52 0.36
N ASP A 115 -7.51 1.70 0.91
CA ASP A 115 -7.89 3.01 0.35
C ASP A 115 -7.44 3.18 -1.11
N ILE A 116 -6.17 2.88 -1.40
CA ILE A 116 -5.58 3.11 -2.73
C ILE A 116 -6.10 2.14 -3.79
N THR A 117 -6.52 0.94 -3.38
CA THR A 117 -6.87 -0.16 -4.28
C THR A 117 -8.36 -0.50 -4.29
N TYR A 118 -9.17 0.15 -3.45
CA TYR A 118 -10.57 -0.20 -3.17
C TYR A 118 -11.43 -0.41 -4.43
N ASP A 119 -11.27 0.48 -5.41
CA ASP A 119 -12.05 0.50 -6.64
C ASP A 119 -11.28 -0.06 -7.86
N ASP A 120 -10.08 -0.62 -7.65
CA ASP A 120 -9.24 -1.14 -8.74
C ASP A 120 -9.58 -2.62 -9.01
N PRO A 121 -10.30 -2.95 -10.10
CA PRO A 121 -10.73 -4.33 -10.36
C PRO A 121 -9.57 -5.25 -10.78
N ASN A 122 -8.37 -4.72 -10.98
CA ASN A 122 -7.19 -5.51 -11.31
C ASN A 122 -6.33 -5.84 -10.08
N ILE A 123 -6.69 -5.34 -8.89
CA ILE A 123 -5.98 -5.61 -7.65
C ILE A 123 -6.93 -6.25 -6.64
N MET A 124 -6.61 -7.46 -6.21
CA MET A 124 -7.27 -8.10 -5.07
C MET A 124 -6.44 -7.82 -3.82
N TYR A 125 -7.01 -7.12 -2.84
CA TYR A 125 -6.41 -6.92 -1.52
C TYR A 125 -7.06 -7.86 -0.50
N PHE A 126 -6.22 -8.64 0.20
CA PHE A 126 -6.65 -9.51 1.28
C PHE A 126 -5.78 -9.27 2.50
N SER A 127 -6.40 -9.01 3.65
CA SER A 127 -5.71 -8.73 4.90
C SER A 127 -6.23 -9.60 6.03
N ILE A 128 -5.32 -10.16 6.81
CA ILE A 128 -5.62 -10.80 8.09
C ILE A 128 -5.00 -9.92 9.16
N HIS A 129 -5.82 -9.38 10.06
CA HIS A 129 -5.38 -8.43 11.08
C HIS A 129 -6.17 -8.61 12.39
N ARG A 130 -5.67 -8.05 13.49
CA ARG A 130 -6.31 -8.11 14.80
C ARG A 130 -7.45 -7.08 14.88
N GLY A 131 -8.70 -7.54 14.86
CA GLY A 131 -9.90 -6.70 14.72
C GLY A 131 -10.16 -5.61 15.77
N THR A 132 -9.48 -5.62 16.92
CA THR A 132 -9.62 -4.58 17.97
C THR A 132 -8.38 -3.69 18.11
N TYR A 133 -7.49 -3.70 17.13
CA TYR A 133 -6.21 -2.98 17.16
C TYR A 133 -6.20 -1.85 16.12
N PHE A 134 -5.28 -0.88 16.26
CA PHE A 134 -5.11 0.18 15.26
C PHE A 134 -5.02 -0.42 13.85
N PRO A 135 -5.67 0.18 12.82
CA PRO A 135 -6.37 1.47 12.79
C PRO A 135 -7.88 1.40 13.13
N LEU A 136 -8.39 0.25 13.58
CA LEU A 136 -9.81 0.06 13.85
C LEU A 136 -10.26 0.82 15.10
N ALA A 137 -11.29 1.66 14.95
CA ALA A 137 -12.04 2.27 16.06
C ALA A 137 -13.33 1.47 16.36
N GLY A 138 -13.21 0.14 16.51
CA GLY A 138 -14.32 -0.78 16.75
C GLY A 138 -14.87 -1.49 15.49
N ASN A 139 -15.86 -2.37 15.70
CA ASN A 139 -16.38 -3.34 14.72
C ASN A 139 -17.05 -2.76 13.45
N HIS A 140 -17.12 -1.43 13.30
CA HIS A 140 -17.71 -0.74 12.15
C HIS A 140 -16.73 0.19 11.42
N GLY A 141 -15.45 0.17 11.79
CA GLY A 141 -14.41 1.02 11.23
C GLY A 141 -13.77 0.50 9.93
N LEU A 142 -12.72 1.19 9.48
CA LEU A 142 -11.84 0.75 8.39
C LEU A 142 -11.22 -0.62 8.70
N GLY A 143 -11.42 -1.61 7.84
CA GLY A 143 -10.97 -3.00 8.07
C GLY A 143 -12.07 -3.95 8.54
N ALA A 144 -13.29 -3.45 8.77
CA ALA A 144 -14.44 -4.30 9.05
C ALA A 144 -14.75 -5.25 7.88
N MET A 145 -15.21 -6.47 8.19
CA MET A 145 -15.44 -7.53 7.19
C MET A 145 -16.44 -7.14 6.08
N GLN A 146 -17.31 -6.15 6.32
CA GLN A 146 -18.28 -5.66 5.34
C GLN A 146 -17.65 -4.75 4.26
N ARG A 147 -16.39 -4.34 4.41
CA ARG A 147 -15.68 -3.47 3.45
C ARG A 147 -15.04 -4.32 2.34
N VAL A 148 -15.88 -4.88 1.47
CA VAL A 148 -15.50 -5.86 0.44
C VAL A 148 -15.00 -5.27 -0.89
N GLY A 149 -14.71 -3.96 -0.94
CA GLY A 149 -14.24 -3.28 -2.16
C GLY A 149 -15.36 -2.77 -3.07
N GLY A 150 -15.02 -1.84 -3.96
CA GLY A 150 -15.88 -1.34 -5.04
C GLY A 150 -15.57 -1.97 -6.41
N GLY A 151 -14.45 -2.71 -6.51
CA GLY A 151 -14.09 -3.50 -7.67
C GLY A 151 -15.10 -4.62 -7.94
N ARG A 152 -15.66 -4.67 -9.15
CA ARG A 152 -16.78 -5.57 -9.49
C ARG A 152 -16.40 -7.07 -9.59
N ASP A 153 -15.11 -7.39 -9.60
CA ASP A 153 -14.59 -8.73 -9.94
C ASP A 153 -14.23 -9.60 -8.73
N TYR A 154 -14.01 -9.02 -7.54
CA TYR A 154 -13.58 -9.76 -6.35
C TYR A 154 -14.61 -9.63 -5.23
N ARG A 155 -15.65 -10.47 -5.27
CA ARG A 155 -16.55 -10.63 -4.12
C ARG A 155 -15.99 -11.71 -3.22
N PHE A 156 -15.66 -11.37 -1.98
CA PHE A 156 -15.56 -12.39 -0.93
C PHE A 156 -16.94 -13.02 -0.78
N LEU A 157 -16.98 -14.35 -0.76
CA LEU A 157 -18.18 -15.17 -0.64
C LEU A 157 -19.08 -14.58 0.46
N GLU A 158 -20.19 -13.96 0.06
CA GLU A 158 -21.30 -13.72 0.98
C GLU A 158 -21.81 -15.10 1.39
N ASP A 159 -21.95 -15.28 2.70
CA ASP A 159 -22.26 -16.54 3.36
C ASP A 159 -23.35 -17.35 2.65
N ASN A 160 -23.01 -18.57 2.23
CA ASN A 160 -23.99 -19.64 2.15
C ASN A 160 -24.25 -20.11 3.59
N ALA A 161 -25.24 -19.50 4.24
CA ALA A 161 -25.88 -20.03 5.44
C ALA A 161 -27.40 -19.92 5.28
#